data_AF-K2FP44-F1
#
_entry.id   AF-K2FP44-F1
#
_cell.length_a   1.000
_cell.length_b   1.000
_cell.length_c   1.000
_cell.angle_alpha   90.00
_cell.angle_beta   90.00
_cell.angle_gamma   90.00
#
_symmetry.space_group_name_H-M   'P 1'
#
loop_
_entity.id
_entity.type
_entity.pdbx_description
1 polymer ?
#
loop_
_entity_poly.entity_id
_entity_poly.type
_entity_poly.pdbx_seq_one_letter_code
_entity_poly.pdbx_strand_id
1 'polypeptide(L)'
;MQEIAEQLGLIQLGEYHYCRHPLTYLLEAADDICYALIDLEDGISLNMLSYAEVEPVFLNLLGEYGTPEEINLPNTTWQQKIAALRGRVMKRLVDEVTTAFARHQQEILMGQLQGSLLGYCSADIEIGINRAKELARDKIFEHPQKAGLEIIAHQSLQTILDAFIPLTTPHKTLSFKEQRLMAILKRSGAQFSADHYDNIMQVLDIVSKFSDHQAYNLAQELHGNKAGLL
;
A
#
# COMPACT_ATOMS: atom_id res chain seq x y z
N MET A 1 16.29 -15.21 2.37
CA MET A 1 16.59 -14.06 1.49
C MET A 1 17.84 -14.32 0.65
N GLN A 2 18.97 -14.68 1.27
CA GLN A 2 20.22 -15.03 0.56
C GLN A 2 20.03 -16.14 -0.48
N GLU A 3 19.39 -17.26 -0.10
CA GLU A 3 19.12 -18.37 -1.03
C GLU A 3 18.34 -17.93 -2.29
N ILE A 4 17.33 -17.07 -2.13
CA ILE A 4 16.54 -16.55 -3.26
C ILE A 4 17.40 -15.65 -4.14
N ALA A 5 18.20 -14.76 -3.53
CA ALA A 5 19.08 -13.86 -4.26
C ALA A 5 20.13 -14.63 -5.08
N GLU A 6 20.69 -15.70 -4.51
CA GLU A 6 21.64 -16.60 -5.18
C GLU A 6 20.97 -17.37 -6.33
N GLN A 7 19.77 -17.94 -6.11
CA GLN A 7 19.02 -18.67 -7.14
C GLN A 7 18.63 -17.78 -8.33
N LEU A 8 18.32 -16.50 -8.08
CA LEU A 8 17.96 -15.53 -9.11
C LEU A 8 19.17 -14.81 -9.73
N GLY A 9 20.38 -15.04 -9.21
CA GLY A 9 21.60 -14.38 -9.67
C GLY A 9 21.62 -12.87 -9.45
N LEU A 10 21.04 -12.39 -8.35
CA LEU A 10 21.04 -10.96 -8.02
C LEU A 10 22.46 -10.46 -7.72
N ILE A 11 22.79 -9.27 -8.21
CA ILE A 11 24.08 -8.63 -7.96
C ILE A 11 24.17 -8.26 -6.48
N GLN A 12 25.17 -8.79 -5.78
CA GLN A 12 25.41 -8.46 -4.38
C GLN A 12 26.17 -7.14 -4.27
N LEU A 13 25.64 -6.21 -3.46
CA LEU A 13 26.24 -4.90 -3.17
C LEU A 13 26.94 -4.87 -1.81
N GLY A 14 26.56 -5.76 -0.89
CA GLY A 14 27.15 -5.89 0.44
C GLY A 14 26.60 -7.09 1.21
N GLU A 15 26.96 -7.17 2.49
CA GLU A 15 26.43 -8.21 3.38
C GLU A 15 24.90 -8.03 3.54
N TYR A 16 24.12 -9.04 3.15
CA TYR A 16 22.65 -9.00 3.08
C TYR A 16 22.06 -7.85 2.24
N HIS A 17 22.82 -7.27 1.32
CA HIS A 17 22.40 -6.18 0.44
C HIS A 17 22.61 -6.54 -1.03
N TYR A 18 21.53 -6.52 -1.81
CA TYR A 18 21.49 -6.95 -3.21
C TYR A 18 20.81 -5.90 -4.08
N CYS A 19 21.20 -5.84 -5.35
CA CYS A 19 20.43 -5.11 -6.36
C CYS A 19 19.01 -5.68 -6.44
N ARG A 20 18.04 -4.78 -6.63
CA ARG A 20 16.65 -5.15 -6.89
C ARG A 20 16.54 -6.00 -8.17
N HIS A 21 15.63 -6.96 -8.14
CA HIS A 21 15.35 -7.79 -9.30
C HIS A 21 14.73 -6.94 -10.44
N PRO A 22 15.11 -7.10 -11.72
CA PRO A 22 14.63 -6.26 -12.81
C PRO A 22 13.11 -6.06 -12.87
N LEU A 23 12.32 -7.11 -12.63
CA LEU A 23 10.86 -7.00 -12.67
C LEU A 23 10.25 -6.15 -11.54
N THR A 24 11.00 -5.82 -10.48
CA THR A 24 10.46 -4.94 -9.41
C THR A 24 10.22 -3.52 -9.92
N TYR A 25 10.91 -3.07 -10.96
CA TYR A 25 10.65 -1.76 -11.59
C TYR A 25 9.26 -1.70 -12.23
N LEU A 26 8.82 -2.80 -12.86
CA LEU A 26 7.48 -2.90 -13.43
C LEU A 26 6.43 -3.01 -12.33
N LEU A 27 6.72 -3.75 -11.26
CA LEU A 27 5.84 -3.84 -10.09
C LEU A 27 5.63 -2.46 -9.45
N GLU A 28 6.71 -1.73 -9.18
CA GLU A 28 6.68 -0.37 -8.62
C GLU A 28 5.90 0.60 -9.53
N ALA A 29 6.18 0.59 -10.84
CA ALA A 29 5.47 1.43 -11.78
C ALA A 29 3.97 1.10 -11.85
N ALA A 30 3.60 -0.18 -11.83
CA ALA A 30 2.21 -0.59 -11.82
C ALA A 30 1.48 -0.12 -10.55
N ASP A 31 2.14 -0.22 -9.39
CA ASP A 31 1.61 0.23 -8.11
C ASP A 31 1.38 1.75 -8.11
N ASP A 32 2.39 2.51 -8.54
CA ASP A 32 2.33 3.96 -8.65
C ASP A 32 1.21 4.45 -9.58
N ILE A 33 1.02 3.79 -10.73
CA ILE A 33 -0.05 4.11 -11.68
C ILE A 33 -1.43 3.82 -11.06
N CYS A 34 -1.59 2.66 -10.42
CA CYS A 34 -2.85 2.28 -9.79
C CYS A 34 -3.23 3.26 -8.68
N TYR A 35 -2.33 3.55 -7.73
CA TYR A 35 -2.61 4.50 -6.66
C TYR A 35 -2.85 5.92 -7.18
N ALA A 36 -2.15 6.36 -8.24
CA ALA A 36 -2.37 7.69 -8.80
C ALA A 36 -3.75 7.85 -9.45
N LEU A 37 -4.28 6.82 -10.10
CA LEU A 37 -5.54 6.92 -10.85
C LEU A 37 -6.76 6.46 -10.04
N ILE A 38 -6.65 5.31 -9.38
CA ILE A 38 -7.78 4.66 -8.71
C ILE A 38 -8.17 5.41 -7.44
N ASP A 39 -7.21 5.90 -6.65
CA ASP A 39 -7.53 6.66 -5.44
C ASP A 39 -8.32 7.93 -5.77
N LEU A 40 -8.05 8.59 -6.90
CA LEU A 40 -8.82 9.76 -7.33
C LEU A 40 -10.26 9.41 -7.74
N GLU A 41 -10.45 8.29 -8.45
CA GLU A 41 -11.78 7.80 -8.82
C GLU A 41 -12.60 7.40 -7.59
N ASP A 42 -11.98 6.69 -6.64
CA ASP A 42 -12.59 6.34 -5.36
C ASP A 42 -12.87 7.59 -4.51
N GLY A 43 -11.99 8.58 -4.54
CA GLY A 43 -12.19 9.87 -3.91
C GLY A 43 -13.45 10.60 -4.40
N ILE A 44 -13.78 10.49 -5.69
CA ILE A 44 -15.06 11.00 -6.21
C ILE A 44 -16.23 10.19 -5.67
N SER A 45 -16.13 8.86 -5.68
CA SER A 45 -17.18 7.95 -5.20
C SER A 45 -17.49 8.18 -3.71
N LEU A 46 -16.48 8.52 -2.92
CA LEU A 46 -16.59 8.83 -1.49
C LEU A 46 -16.97 10.30 -1.20
N ASN A 47 -17.26 11.11 -2.22
CA ASN A 47 -17.55 12.54 -2.13
C ASN A 47 -16.43 13.37 -1.46
N MET A 48 -15.18 12.89 -1.51
CA MET A 48 -14.00 13.62 -1.05
C MET A 48 -13.44 14.53 -2.16
N LEU A 49 -13.71 14.18 -3.41
CA LEU A 49 -13.34 14.91 -4.62
C LEU A 49 -14.56 15.10 -5.52
N SER A 50 -14.54 16.14 -6.34
CA SER A 50 -15.46 16.30 -7.46
C SER A 50 -14.81 15.87 -8.78
N TYR A 51 -15.64 15.46 -9.75
CA TYR A 51 -15.16 15.16 -11.10
C TYR A 51 -14.38 16.33 -11.73
N ALA A 52 -14.81 17.57 -11.48
CA ALA A 52 -14.16 18.77 -12.01
C ALA A 52 -12.74 18.99 -11.44
N GLU A 53 -12.44 18.48 -10.24
CA GLU A 53 -11.09 18.51 -9.67
C GLU A 53 -10.18 17.44 -10.28
N VAL A 54 -10.74 16.29 -10.64
CA VAL A 54 -9.98 15.11 -11.11
C VAL A 54 -9.76 15.12 -12.63
N GLU A 55 -10.75 15.56 -13.42
CA GLU A 55 -10.67 15.57 -14.88
C GLU A 55 -9.39 16.25 -15.42
N PRO A 56 -8.98 17.44 -14.95
CA PRO A 56 -7.76 18.09 -15.42
C PRO A 56 -6.50 17.25 -15.19
N VAL A 57 -6.43 16.48 -14.10
CA VAL A 57 -5.28 15.61 -13.80
C VAL A 57 -5.19 14.49 -14.83
N PHE A 58 -6.31 13.84 -15.15
CA PHE A 58 -6.36 12.79 -16.17
C PHE A 58 -6.08 13.34 -17.57
N LEU A 59 -6.60 14.52 -17.91
CA LEU A 59 -6.32 15.16 -19.20
C LEU A 59 -4.84 15.50 -19.37
N ASN A 60 -4.17 15.99 -18.33
CA ASN A 60 -2.73 16.23 -18.36
C ASN A 60 -1.94 14.92 -18.57
N LEU A 61 -2.37 13.83 -17.92
CA LEU A 61 -1.78 12.51 -18.10
C LEU A 61 -2.02 11.89 -19.48
N LEU A 62 -3.03 12.34 -20.25
CA LEU A 62 -3.22 11.91 -21.63
C LEU A 62 -2.22 12.55 -22.60
N GLY A 63 -1.82 13.81 -22.36
CA GLY A 63 -0.95 14.54 -23.28
C GLY A 63 -1.46 14.48 -24.71
N GLU A 64 -0.61 14.06 -25.65
CA GLU A 64 -0.95 13.94 -27.08
C GLU A 64 -1.68 12.64 -27.45
N TYR A 65 -1.96 11.74 -26.50
CA TYR A 65 -2.58 10.43 -26.76
C TYR A 65 -4.06 10.51 -27.17
N GLY A 66 -4.64 11.71 -27.12
CA GLY A 66 -6.00 12.02 -27.55
C GLY A 66 -7.05 11.80 -26.46
N THR A 67 -8.06 12.65 -26.45
CA THR A 67 -9.16 12.57 -25.49
C THR A 67 -10.23 11.55 -25.94
N PRO A 68 -10.80 10.75 -25.00
CA PRO A 68 -11.95 9.91 -25.31
C PRO A 68 -13.16 10.76 -25.74
N GLU A 69 -13.91 10.32 -26.76
CA GLU A 69 -15.09 11.04 -27.25
C GLU A 69 -16.17 11.17 -26.18
N GLU A 70 -16.23 10.20 -25.27
CA GLU A 70 -17.21 10.08 -24.19
C GLU A 70 -17.25 11.30 -23.26
N ILE A 71 -16.15 12.06 -23.14
CA ILE A 71 -16.09 13.24 -22.27
C ILE A 71 -16.97 14.38 -22.78
N ASN A 72 -17.18 14.47 -24.10
CA ASN A 72 -17.91 15.54 -24.77
C ASN A 72 -19.40 15.21 -24.98
N LEU A 73 -19.82 14.00 -24.64
CA LEU A 73 -21.21 13.58 -24.83
C LEU A 73 -22.12 14.18 -23.74
N PRO A 74 -23.25 14.82 -24.12
CA PRO A 74 -24.08 15.61 -23.20
C PRO A 74 -24.84 14.78 -22.16
N ASN A 75 -25.03 13.46 -22.39
CA ASN A 75 -25.79 12.57 -21.51
C ASN A 75 -24.91 11.54 -20.78
N THR A 76 -23.60 11.76 -20.74
CA THR A 76 -22.64 10.82 -20.13
C THR A 76 -22.42 11.18 -18.66
N THR A 77 -22.55 10.19 -17.77
CA THR A 77 -22.34 10.39 -16.34
C THR A 77 -20.87 10.59 -16.02
N TRP A 78 -20.54 11.18 -14.87
CA TRP A 78 -19.14 11.33 -14.45
C TRP A 78 -18.44 9.98 -14.36
N GLN A 79 -19.13 8.90 -13.94
CA GLN A 79 -18.57 7.55 -13.88
C GLN A 79 -18.13 7.05 -15.26
N GLN A 80 -18.96 7.30 -16.28
CA GLN A 80 -18.62 6.91 -17.66
C GLN A 80 -17.45 7.73 -18.19
N LYS A 81 -17.42 9.05 -17.91
CA LYS A 81 -16.33 9.92 -18.34
C LYS A 81 -15.00 9.54 -17.67
N ILE A 82 -14.98 9.34 -16.36
CA ILE A 82 -13.76 8.96 -15.63
C ILE A 82 -13.28 7.57 -16.02
N ALA A 83 -14.19 6.62 -16.26
CA ALA A 83 -13.81 5.28 -16.73
C ALA A 83 -13.17 5.33 -18.13
N ALA A 84 -13.68 6.16 -19.04
CA ALA A 84 -13.11 6.37 -20.36
C ALA A 84 -11.72 7.04 -20.28
N LEU A 85 -11.59 8.09 -19.46
CA LEU A 85 -10.30 8.76 -19.19
C LEU A 85 -9.29 7.78 -18.60
N ARG A 86 -9.66 7.02 -17.56
CA ARG A 86 -8.82 5.99 -16.92
C ARG A 86 -8.33 4.97 -17.94
N GLY A 87 -9.21 4.43 -18.78
CA GLY A 87 -8.81 3.45 -19.79
C GLY A 87 -7.78 4.00 -20.77
N ARG A 88 -7.93 5.25 -21.20
CA ARG A 88 -6.99 5.91 -22.11
C ARG A 88 -5.65 6.24 -21.44
N VAL A 89 -5.70 6.81 -20.23
CA VAL A 89 -4.49 7.13 -19.44
C VAL A 89 -3.70 5.87 -19.11
N MET A 90 -4.37 4.82 -18.62
CA MET A 90 -3.74 3.54 -18.29
C MET A 90 -3.02 2.94 -19.51
N LYS A 91 -3.66 2.99 -20.69
CA LYS A 91 -3.04 2.50 -21.92
C LYS A 91 -1.75 3.25 -22.24
N ARG A 92 -1.78 4.58 -22.21
CA ARG A 92 -0.59 5.41 -22.45
C ARG A 92 0.53 5.08 -21.45
N LEU A 93 0.19 5.04 -20.15
CA LEU A 93 1.18 4.81 -19.08
C LEU A 93 1.84 3.43 -19.21
N VAL A 94 1.08 2.39 -19.54
CA VAL A 94 1.63 1.05 -19.80
C VAL A 94 2.57 1.06 -21.00
N ASP A 95 2.19 1.69 -22.12
CA ASP A 95 3.04 1.79 -23.32
C ASP A 95 4.37 2.52 -23.02
N GLU A 96 4.31 3.61 -22.25
CA GLU A 96 5.48 4.42 -21.89
C GLU A 96 6.40 3.70 -20.90
N VAL A 97 5.85 3.09 -19.85
CA VAL A 97 6.61 2.31 -18.86
C VAL A 97 7.29 1.10 -19.50
N THR A 98 6.59 0.37 -20.37
CA THR A 98 7.18 -0.78 -21.07
C THR A 98 8.28 -0.33 -22.05
N THR A 99 8.08 0.79 -22.73
CA THR A 99 9.11 1.40 -23.60
C THR A 99 10.33 1.85 -22.81
N ALA A 100 10.14 2.52 -21.67
CA ALA A 100 11.22 2.94 -20.77
C ALA A 100 11.99 1.73 -20.23
N PHE A 101 11.29 0.67 -19.82
CA PHE A 101 11.91 -0.56 -19.33
C PHE A 101 12.80 -1.22 -20.40
N ALA A 102 12.29 -1.33 -21.63
CA ALA A 102 13.06 -1.90 -22.74
C ALA A 102 14.26 -1.02 -23.11
N ARG A 103 14.08 0.31 -23.12
CA ARG A 103 15.14 1.28 -23.43
C ARG A 103 16.30 1.21 -22.43
N HIS A 104 15.98 1.09 -21.14
CA HIS A 104 16.96 1.08 -20.04
C HIS A 104 17.33 -0.33 -19.57
N GLN A 105 17.03 -1.38 -20.35
CA GLN A 105 17.25 -2.77 -19.97
C GLN A 105 18.70 -3.05 -19.52
N GLN A 106 19.70 -2.48 -20.20
CA GLN A 106 21.10 -2.70 -19.84
C GLN A 106 21.43 -2.11 -18.46
N GLU A 107 21.01 -0.89 -18.19
CA GLU A 107 21.22 -0.24 -16.89
C GLU A 107 20.51 -1.01 -15.76
N ILE A 108 19.31 -1.52 -16.03
CA ILE A 108 18.55 -2.35 -15.08
C ILE A 108 19.30 -3.65 -14.78
N LEU A 109 19.76 -4.37 -15.80
CA LEU A 109 20.47 -5.65 -15.64
C LEU A 109 21.83 -5.49 -14.97
N MET A 110 22.48 -4.34 -15.12
CA MET A 110 23.72 -4.02 -14.43
C MET A 110 23.51 -3.44 -13.02
N GLY A 111 22.26 -3.27 -12.58
CA GLY A 111 21.94 -2.69 -11.27
C GLY A 111 22.27 -1.19 -11.16
N GLN A 112 22.34 -0.47 -12.28
CA GLN A 112 22.79 0.92 -12.38
C GLN A 112 21.65 1.92 -12.43
N LEU A 113 20.45 1.52 -12.88
CA LEU A 113 19.29 2.41 -12.95
C LEU A 113 18.89 2.91 -11.55
N GLN A 114 18.79 4.23 -11.39
CA GLN A 114 18.52 4.90 -10.10
C GLN A 114 17.08 5.39 -10.03
N GLY A 115 16.44 5.34 -8.87
CA GLY A 115 15.06 5.82 -8.72
C GLY A 115 14.01 4.90 -9.36
N SER A 116 12.82 5.43 -9.66
CA SER A 116 11.69 4.67 -10.20
C SER A 116 11.69 4.69 -11.72
N LEU A 117 11.03 3.70 -12.33
CA LEU A 117 10.92 3.61 -13.79
C LEU A 117 10.12 4.76 -14.40
N LEU A 118 9.16 5.34 -13.66
CA LEU A 118 8.38 6.49 -14.11
C LEU A 118 9.23 7.75 -14.34
N GLY A 119 10.33 7.91 -13.60
CA GLY A 119 11.29 9.01 -13.81
C GLY A 119 12.07 8.93 -15.14
N TYR A 120 11.95 7.81 -15.85
CA TYR A 120 12.54 7.60 -17.18
C TYR A 120 11.50 7.64 -18.31
N CYS A 121 10.23 7.89 -17.98
CA CYS A 121 9.15 8.16 -18.95
C CYS A 121 9.20 9.62 -19.41
N SER A 122 8.25 10.03 -20.27
CA SER A 122 8.12 11.44 -20.65
C SER A 122 7.85 12.33 -19.42
N ALA A 123 8.42 13.53 -19.39
CA ALA A 123 8.37 14.40 -18.22
C ALA A 123 6.94 14.77 -17.77
N ASP A 124 6.00 14.84 -18.71
CA ASP A 124 4.60 15.11 -18.41
C ASP A 124 3.90 13.96 -17.66
N ILE A 125 4.37 12.72 -17.82
CA ILE A 125 3.88 11.57 -17.04
C ILE A 125 4.30 11.70 -15.58
N GLU A 126 5.59 11.96 -15.33
CA GLU A 126 6.09 12.13 -13.96
C GLU A 126 5.36 13.28 -13.24
N ILE A 127 5.24 14.43 -13.92
CA ILE A 127 4.51 15.59 -13.40
C ILE A 127 3.03 15.25 -13.14
N GLY A 128 2.38 14.57 -14.08
CA GLY A 128 0.96 14.19 -13.95
C GLY A 128 0.70 13.20 -12.81
N ILE A 129 1.57 12.20 -12.64
CA ILE A 129 1.48 11.22 -11.54
C ILE A 129 1.72 11.90 -10.20
N ASN A 130 2.74 12.76 -10.10
CA ASN A 130 3.00 13.52 -8.87
C ASN A 130 1.82 14.42 -8.54
N ARG A 131 1.22 15.10 -9.53
CA ARG A 131 0.04 15.92 -9.33
C ARG A 131 -1.17 15.12 -8.84
N ALA A 132 -1.35 13.90 -9.36
CA ALA A 132 -2.41 12.99 -8.92
C ALA A 132 -2.21 12.56 -7.46
N LYS A 133 -0.98 12.18 -7.10
CA LYS A 133 -0.59 11.81 -5.72
C LYS A 133 -0.76 12.98 -4.74
N GLU A 134 -0.40 14.19 -5.14
CA GLU A 134 -0.61 15.41 -4.35
C GLU A 134 -2.09 15.66 -4.10
N LEU A 135 -2.93 15.58 -5.14
CA LEU A 135 -4.38 15.79 -5.00
C LEU A 135 -4.99 14.74 -4.06
N ALA A 136 -4.59 13.47 -4.20
CA ALA A 136 -5.01 12.40 -3.29
C ALA A 136 -4.57 12.69 -1.85
N ARG A 137 -3.35 13.17 -1.65
CA ARG A 137 -2.86 13.55 -0.32
C ARG A 137 -3.68 14.65 0.34
N ASP A 138 -3.83 15.77 -0.36
CA ASP A 138 -4.47 16.96 0.20
C ASP A 138 -5.98 16.76 0.44
N LYS A 139 -6.63 15.91 -0.36
CA LYS A 139 -8.10 15.79 -0.36
C LYS A 139 -8.63 14.49 0.21
N ILE A 140 -7.87 13.39 0.11
CA ILE A 140 -8.29 12.06 0.55
C ILE A 140 -7.56 11.69 1.85
N PHE A 141 -6.22 11.74 1.88
CA PHE A 141 -5.44 11.36 3.06
C PHE A 141 -5.70 12.29 4.24
N GLU A 142 -5.84 13.59 4.00
CA GLU A 142 -6.16 14.58 5.04
C GLU A 142 -7.66 14.70 5.36
N HIS A 143 -8.53 13.91 4.72
CA HIS A 143 -9.97 14.01 4.94
C HIS A 143 -10.35 13.64 6.40
N PRO A 144 -11.21 14.41 7.10
CA PRO A 144 -11.51 14.19 8.51
C PRO A 144 -12.01 12.78 8.86
N GLN A 145 -12.79 12.16 7.96
CA GLN A 145 -13.25 10.78 8.15
C GLN A 145 -12.09 9.78 8.17
N LYS A 146 -11.06 10.01 7.34
CA LYS A 146 -9.89 9.14 7.26
C LYS A 146 -8.98 9.33 8.48
N ALA A 147 -8.74 10.59 8.88
CA ALA A 147 -8.01 10.90 10.10
C ALA A 147 -8.64 10.24 11.34
N GLY A 148 -9.97 10.27 11.45
CA GLY A 148 -10.68 9.58 12.54
C GLY A 148 -10.44 8.08 12.56
N LEU A 149 -10.48 7.42 11.40
CA LEU A 149 -10.19 5.98 11.27
C LEU A 149 -8.73 5.65 11.60
N GLU A 150 -7.77 6.49 11.19
CA GLU A 150 -6.35 6.30 11.49
C GLU A 150 -6.06 6.39 12.99
N ILE A 151 -6.70 7.31 13.71
CA ILE A 151 -6.60 7.40 15.18
C ILE A 151 -7.12 6.11 15.83
N ILE A 152 -8.27 5.61 15.38
CA ILE A 152 -8.85 4.36 15.90
C ILE A 152 -7.93 3.17 15.60
N ALA A 153 -7.38 3.09 14.38
CA ALA A 153 -6.46 2.03 13.99
C ALA A 153 -5.18 2.07 14.83
N HIS A 154 -4.61 3.26 15.03
CA HIS A 154 -3.42 3.45 15.86
C HIS A 154 -3.66 3.02 17.31
N GLN A 155 -4.75 3.48 17.93
CA GLN A 155 -5.09 3.08 19.30
C GLN A 155 -5.35 1.58 19.41
N SER A 156 -5.97 0.98 18.38
CA SER A 156 -6.26 -0.45 18.34
C SER A 156 -4.96 -1.27 18.28
N LEU A 157 -4.04 -0.91 17.39
CA LEU A 157 -2.71 -1.53 17.29
C LEU A 157 -1.91 -1.37 18.58
N GLN A 158 -1.87 -0.17 19.15
CA GLN A 158 -1.19 0.08 20.42
C GLN A 158 -1.74 -0.82 21.53
N THR A 159 -3.06 -0.88 21.68
CA THR A 159 -3.73 -1.71 22.71
C THR A 159 -3.36 -3.19 22.56
N ILE A 160 -3.36 -3.70 21.32
CA ILE A 160 -3.01 -5.09 21.02
C ILE A 160 -1.53 -5.33 21.36
N LEU A 161 -0.62 -4.48 20.88
CA LEU A 161 0.81 -4.65 21.09
C LEU A 161 1.18 -4.53 22.58
N ASP A 162 0.62 -3.57 23.30
CA ASP A 162 0.82 -3.40 24.75
C ASP A 162 0.34 -4.63 25.55
N ALA A 163 -0.68 -5.34 25.05
CA ALA A 163 -1.19 -6.56 25.68
C ALA A 163 -0.33 -7.80 25.38
N PHE A 164 0.17 -7.95 24.14
CA PHE A 164 0.80 -9.19 23.68
C PHE A 164 2.34 -9.16 23.68
N ILE A 165 2.97 -8.03 23.35
CA ILE A 165 4.44 -7.92 23.31
C ILE A 165 5.07 -8.27 24.67
N PRO A 166 4.54 -7.82 25.83
CA PRO A 166 5.12 -8.20 27.12
C PRO A 166 5.09 -9.70 27.43
N LEU A 167 4.27 -10.49 26.71
CA LEU A 167 4.19 -11.95 26.88
C LEU A 167 5.35 -12.70 26.21
N THR A 168 6.08 -12.03 25.31
CA THR A 168 7.19 -12.60 24.54
C THR A 168 8.47 -12.74 25.37
N THR A 169 8.50 -12.17 26.58
CA THR A 169 9.67 -12.22 27.49
C THR A 169 9.93 -13.66 27.93
N PRO A 170 11.11 -14.25 27.62
CA PRO A 170 11.45 -15.60 28.03
C PRO A 170 11.37 -15.78 29.55
N HIS A 171 10.92 -16.95 29.99
CA HIS A 171 10.79 -17.31 31.41
C HIS A 171 9.91 -16.39 32.27
N LYS A 172 9.06 -15.57 31.64
CA LYS A 172 8.12 -14.71 32.36
C LYS A 172 7.07 -15.52 33.10
N THR A 173 6.91 -15.24 34.40
CA THR A 173 5.78 -15.71 35.19
C THR A 173 4.52 -14.94 34.78
N LEU A 174 3.52 -15.66 34.25
CA LEU A 174 2.29 -15.05 33.76
C LEU A 174 1.24 -14.93 34.87
N SER A 175 0.68 -13.73 35.04
CA SER A 175 -0.55 -13.52 35.81
C SER A 175 -1.75 -14.25 35.17
N PHE A 176 -2.86 -14.38 35.91
CA PHE A 176 -4.07 -15.01 35.39
C PHE A 176 -4.57 -14.35 34.08
N LYS A 177 -4.56 -13.02 34.00
CA LYS A 177 -4.92 -12.27 32.78
C LYS A 177 -3.98 -12.64 31.63
N GLU A 178 -2.68 -12.59 31.87
CA GLU A 178 -1.65 -12.90 30.86
C GLU A 178 -1.70 -14.36 30.38
N GLN A 179 -2.08 -15.31 31.25
CA GLN A 179 -2.30 -16.70 30.83
C GLN A 179 -3.44 -16.82 29.81
N ARG A 180 -4.52 -16.04 29.96
CA ARG A 180 -5.62 -16.01 28.99
C ARG A 180 -5.18 -15.38 27.67
N LEU A 181 -4.43 -14.29 27.72
CA LEU A 181 -3.86 -13.66 26.53
C LEU A 181 -2.86 -14.60 25.81
N MET A 182 -2.00 -15.28 26.55
CA MET A 182 -1.08 -16.29 26.02
C MET A 182 -1.84 -17.43 25.32
N ALA A 183 -3.00 -17.84 25.83
CA ALA A 183 -3.82 -18.85 25.18
C ALA A 183 -4.37 -18.39 23.82
N ILE A 184 -4.64 -17.08 23.64
CA ILE A 184 -5.04 -16.51 22.34
C ILE A 184 -3.88 -16.67 21.34
N LEU A 185 -2.66 -16.24 21.72
CA LEU A 185 -1.48 -16.36 20.86
C LEU A 185 -1.18 -17.82 20.48
N LYS A 186 -1.24 -18.74 21.44
CA LYS A 186 -1.01 -20.17 21.20
C LYS A 186 -2.05 -20.78 20.26
N ARG A 187 -3.32 -20.36 20.35
CA ARG A 187 -4.37 -20.79 19.41
C ARG A 187 -4.12 -20.28 18.00
N SER A 188 -3.52 -19.11 17.87
CA SER A 188 -3.07 -18.53 16.60
C SER A 188 -1.75 -19.13 16.09
N GLY A 189 -1.18 -20.12 16.80
CA GLY A 189 0.00 -20.87 16.38
C GLY A 189 1.33 -20.41 16.97
N ALA A 190 1.34 -19.46 17.93
CA ALA A 190 2.58 -19.01 18.56
C ALA A 190 3.27 -20.14 19.35
N GLN A 191 4.56 -20.31 19.10
CA GLN A 191 5.45 -21.25 19.79
C GLN A 191 6.67 -20.48 20.31
N PHE A 192 6.52 -19.93 21.50
CA PHE A 192 7.59 -19.12 22.09
C PHE A 192 8.78 -19.95 22.53
N SER A 193 9.97 -19.47 22.20
CA SER A 193 11.26 -20.05 22.51
C SER A 193 11.98 -19.21 23.59
N ALA A 194 13.25 -19.53 23.84
CA ALA A 194 14.11 -18.72 24.68
C ALA A 194 14.58 -17.42 23.99
N ASP A 195 14.39 -17.28 22.68
CA ASP A 195 14.76 -16.09 21.93
C ASP A 195 13.61 -15.07 21.95
N HIS A 196 13.86 -13.92 22.57
CA HIS A 196 12.88 -12.85 22.69
C HIS A 196 12.53 -12.21 21.34
N TYR A 197 13.52 -12.08 20.45
CA TYR A 197 13.31 -11.48 19.13
C TYR A 197 12.36 -12.34 18.29
N ASP A 198 12.61 -13.65 18.23
CA ASP A 198 11.74 -14.59 17.51
C ASP A 198 10.31 -14.58 18.07
N ASN A 199 10.17 -14.46 19.39
CA ASN A 199 8.86 -14.39 20.03
C ASN A 199 8.10 -13.11 19.65
N ILE A 200 8.80 -11.96 19.58
CA ILE A 200 8.23 -10.70 19.10
C ILE A 200 7.80 -10.84 17.64
N MET A 201 8.67 -11.38 16.78
CA MET A 201 8.35 -11.58 15.36
C MET A 201 7.11 -12.45 15.17
N GLN A 202 6.97 -13.53 15.94
CA GLN A 202 5.76 -14.37 15.91
C GLN A 202 4.49 -13.60 16.31
N VAL A 203 4.56 -12.69 17.29
CA VAL A 203 3.41 -11.83 17.65
C VAL A 203 3.08 -10.88 16.52
N LEU A 204 4.09 -10.24 15.91
CA LEU A 204 3.88 -9.34 14.77
C LEU A 204 3.28 -10.08 13.56
N ASP A 205 3.72 -11.30 13.28
CA ASP A 205 3.15 -12.17 12.24
C ASP A 205 1.70 -12.53 12.49
N ILE A 206 1.30 -12.69 13.76
CA ILE A 206 -0.10 -12.96 14.12
C ILE A 206 -0.94 -11.69 13.98
N VAL A 207 -0.45 -10.57 14.52
CA VAL A 207 -1.19 -9.30 14.53
C VAL A 207 -1.36 -8.75 13.10
N SER A 208 -0.34 -8.84 12.26
CA SER A 208 -0.40 -8.40 10.85
C SER A 208 -1.38 -9.20 9.98
N LYS A 209 -1.80 -10.39 10.43
CA LYS A 209 -2.81 -11.21 9.73
C LYS A 209 -4.25 -10.84 10.09
N PHE A 210 -4.47 -9.99 11.09
CA PHE A 210 -5.81 -9.56 11.44
C PHE A 210 -6.37 -8.61 10.38
N SER A 211 -7.63 -8.84 10.00
CA SER A 211 -8.39 -7.81 9.30
C SER A 211 -8.68 -6.63 10.23
N ASP A 212 -9.01 -5.47 9.67
CA ASP A 212 -9.36 -4.27 10.44
C ASP A 212 -10.44 -4.54 11.48
N HIS A 213 -11.48 -5.30 11.13
CA HIS A 213 -12.54 -5.68 12.05
C HIS A 213 -12.05 -6.60 13.17
N GLN A 214 -11.17 -7.54 12.88
CA GLN A 214 -10.60 -8.43 13.89
C GLN A 214 -9.72 -7.66 14.87
N ALA A 215 -8.85 -6.79 14.37
CA ALA A 215 -7.98 -5.95 15.18
C ALA A 215 -8.80 -5.01 16.06
N TYR A 216 -9.77 -4.31 15.47
CA TYR A 216 -10.66 -3.41 16.22
C TYR A 216 -11.44 -4.15 17.33
N ASN A 217 -12.07 -5.28 17.00
CA ASN A 217 -12.85 -6.04 17.98
C ASN A 217 -11.98 -6.57 19.13
N LEU A 218 -10.79 -7.09 18.81
CA LEU A 218 -9.86 -7.56 19.83
C LEU A 218 -9.41 -6.39 20.73
N ALA A 219 -9.10 -5.22 20.16
CA ALA A 219 -8.76 -4.04 20.94
C ALA A 219 -9.91 -3.64 21.87
N GLN A 220 -11.16 -3.63 21.40
CA GLN A 220 -12.32 -3.36 22.24
C GLN A 220 -12.46 -4.37 23.39
N GLU A 221 -12.32 -5.67 23.11
CA GLU A 221 -12.37 -6.71 24.13
C GLU A 221 -11.27 -6.56 25.19
N LEU A 222 -10.06 -6.14 24.78
CA LEU A 222 -8.94 -5.87 25.69
C LEU A 222 -9.21 -4.66 26.61
N HIS A 223 -9.99 -3.68 26.15
CA HIS A 223 -10.51 -2.57 26.95
C HIS A 223 -11.72 -2.96 27.82
N GLY A 224 -12.22 -4.20 27.71
CA GLY A 224 -13.39 -4.67 28.45
C GLY A 224 -14.73 -4.36 27.76
N ASN A 225 -14.70 -3.85 26.53
CA ASN A 225 -15.87 -3.61 25.71
C ASN A 225 -16.14 -4.86 24.86
N LYS A 226 -17.16 -5.65 25.18
CA LYS A 226 -17.50 -6.80 24.34
C LYS A 226 -18.33 -6.36 23.15
N ALA A 227 -17.78 -6.49 21.95
CA ALA A 227 -18.53 -6.32 20.70
C ALA A 227 -19.72 -7.30 20.70
N GLY A 228 -20.95 -6.78 20.71
CA GLY A 228 -22.18 -7.59 20.75
C GLY A 228 -22.74 -7.93 22.13
N LEU A 229 -22.34 -7.23 23.20
CA LEU A 229 -23.09 -7.20 24.48
C LEU A 229 -23.91 -5.90 24.57
N LEU A 230 -24.87 -5.76 23.66
CA LEU A 230 -26.17 -5.09 23.76
C LEU A 230 -27.00 -5.50 22.55
#